data_AF-A0A3P4B3H0-F1
#
_entry.id   AF-A0A3P4B3H0-F1
#
_cell.length_a   1.000
_cell.length_b   1.000
_cell.length_c   1.000
_cell.angle_alpha   90.00
_cell.angle_beta   90.00
_cell.angle_gamma   90.00
#
_symmetry.space_group_name_H-M   'P 1'
#
loop_
_entity.id
_entity.type
_entity.pdbx_description
1 polymer ?
#
loop_
_entity_poly.entity_id
_entity_poly.type
_entity_poly.pdbx_seq_one_letter_code
_entity_poly.pdbx_strand_id
1 'polypeptide(L)'
;MLTEARIISEPDLFRLVVNSQLPAAEKFERWVFEEVLPEIRKTGSYQAPSPAKIWIEAARAFQPLFRAARTLGCDKNAAAIAANQAVQSVTQINLLEKLGQTHLEAANQEAHYFTPT
;
A
#
# COMPACT_ATOMS: atom_id res chain seq x y z
N MET A 1 -29.06 -33.07 2.83
CA MET A 1 -29.93 -31.89 2.67
C MET A 1 -29.13 -30.85 1.91
N LEU A 2 -29.50 -30.56 0.67
CA LEU A 2 -28.81 -29.55 -0.15
C LEU A 2 -29.24 -28.18 0.36
N THR A 3 -28.28 -27.35 0.76
CA THR A 3 -28.55 -25.97 1.20
C THR A 3 -28.95 -25.18 -0.03
N GLU A 4 -30.21 -24.74 -0.09
CA GLU A 4 -30.69 -23.84 -1.15
C GLU A 4 -29.93 -22.52 -1.04
N ALA A 5 -29.04 -22.25 -1.99
CA ALA A 5 -28.43 -20.94 -2.10
C ALA A 5 -29.51 -19.93 -2.48
N ARG A 6 -29.95 -19.10 -1.54
CA ARG A 6 -30.82 -17.96 -1.82
C ARG A 6 -30.03 -16.92 -2.61
N ILE A 7 -30.27 -16.90 -3.92
CA ILE A 7 -29.73 -15.88 -4.82
C ILE A 7 -30.56 -14.60 -4.60
N ILE A 8 -29.94 -13.58 -4.03
CA ILE A 8 -30.52 -12.25 -3.85
C ILE A 8 -29.94 -11.30 -4.90
N SER A 9 -30.77 -10.37 -5.38
CA SER A 9 -30.31 -9.33 -6.31
C SER A 9 -29.50 -8.27 -5.56
N GLU A 10 -28.60 -7.57 -6.26
CA GLU A 10 -27.76 -6.53 -5.66
C GLU A 10 -28.58 -5.38 -5.01
N PRO A 11 -29.67 -4.86 -5.62
CA PRO A 11 -30.54 -3.88 -4.96
C PRO A 11 -31.17 -4.42 -3.67
N ASP A 12 -31.57 -5.69 -3.65
CA ASP A 12 -32.19 -6.31 -2.47
C ASP A 12 -31.15 -6.61 -1.38
N LEU A 13 -29.92 -6.92 -1.77
CA LEU A 13 -28.78 -7.00 -0.86
C LEU A 13 -28.56 -5.66 -0.16
N PHE A 14 -28.50 -4.55 -0.89
CA PHE A 14 -28.34 -3.22 -0.27
C PHE A 14 -29.51 -2.87 0.65
N ARG A 15 -30.75 -3.17 0.25
CA ARG A 15 -31.93 -3.00 1.13
C ARG A 15 -31.80 -3.84 2.40
N LEU A 16 -31.30 -5.06 2.31
CA LEU A 16 -31.09 -5.93 3.47
C LEU A 16 -30.03 -5.35 4.41
N VAL A 17 -28.92 -4.86 3.85
CA VAL A 17 -27.82 -4.27 4.62
C VAL A 17 -28.29 -3.03 5.37
N VAL A 18 -29.03 -2.12 4.72
CA VAL A 18 -29.57 -0.90 5.35
C VAL A 18 -30.60 -1.20 6.46
N ASN A 19 -31.31 -2.33 6.36
CA ASN A 19 -32.28 -2.72 7.39
C ASN A 19 -31.69 -3.65 8.47
N SER A 20 -30.39 -3.96 8.42
CA SER A 20 -29.74 -4.93 9.29
C SER A 20 -29.09 -4.24 10.51
N GLN A 21 -29.38 -4.74 11.71
CA GLN A 21 -28.77 -4.28 12.97
C GLN A 21 -27.40 -4.94 13.28
N LEU A 22 -26.85 -5.71 12.34
CA LEU A 22 -25.52 -6.30 12.51
C LEU A 22 -24.45 -5.20 12.49
N PRO A 23 -23.48 -5.17 13.42
CA PRO A 23 -22.45 -4.13 13.46
C PRO A 23 -21.63 -3.99 12.17
N ALA A 24 -21.49 -5.07 11.40
CA ALA A 24 -20.83 -5.02 10.09
C ALA A 24 -21.69 -4.31 9.03
N ALA A 25 -23.01 -4.50 9.05
CA ALA A 25 -23.95 -3.86 8.14
C ALA A 25 -24.03 -2.36 8.41
N GLU A 26 -24.13 -1.95 9.68
CA GLU A 26 -24.15 -0.53 10.06
C GLU A 26 -22.86 0.20 9.66
N LYS A 27 -21.70 -0.46 9.76
CA LYS A 27 -20.41 0.10 9.31
C LYS A 27 -20.40 0.31 7.79
N PHE A 28 -20.89 -0.67 7.04
CA PHE A 28 -20.97 -0.60 5.58
C PHE A 28 -21.95 0.49 5.14
N GLU A 29 -23.15 0.52 5.72
CA GLU A 29 -24.13 1.57 5.47
C GLU A 29 -23.51 2.94 5.71
N ARG A 30 -22.94 3.16 6.89
CA ARG A 30 -22.29 4.44 7.22
C ARG A 30 -21.23 4.84 6.21
N TRP A 31 -20.35 3.91 5.84
CA TRP A 31 -19.33 4.17 4.83
C TRP A 31 -19.94 4.57 3.48
N VAL A 32 -20.99 3.89 3.02
CA VAL A 32 -21.67 4.24 1.77
C VAL A 32 -22.32 5.62 1.86
N PHE A 33 -23.02 5.93 2.95
CA PHE A 33 -23.80 7.18 3.08
C PHE A 33 -22.97 8.40 3.46
N GLU A 34 -21.89 8.24 4.21
CA GLU A 34 -21.06 9.36 4.70
C GLU A 34 -19.82 9.61 3.82
N GLU A 35 -19.28 8.58 3.16
CA GLU A 35 -18.07 8.70 2.33
C GLU A 35 -18.40 8.57 0.84
N VAL A 36 -18.91 7.41 0.41
CA VAL A 36 -19.02 7.06 -1.01
C VAL A 36 -20.02 7.94 -1.75
N LEU A 37 -21.29 7.98 -1.31
CA LEU A 37 -22.34 8.73 -1.99
C LEU A 37 -22.08 10.25 -1.98
N PRO A 38 -21.61 10.87 -0.87
CA PRO A 38 -21.23 12.28 -0.87
C PRO A 38 -20.07 12.58 -1.82
N GLU A 39 -19.08 11.68 -1.95
CA GLU A 39 -17.96 11.85 -2.88
C GLU A 39 -18.42 11.76 -4.34
N ILE A 40 -19.23 10.77 -4.69
CA ILE A 40 -19.83 10.63 -6.03
C ILE A 40 -20.65 11.87 -6.37
N ARG A 41 -21.48 12.36 -5.42
CA ARG A 41 -22.29 13.56 -5.63
C ARG A 41 -21.45 14.80 -5.91
N LYS A 42 -20.29 14.94 -5.26
CA LYS A 42 -19.41 16.12 -5.39
C LYS A 42 -18.50 16.05 -6.62
N THR A 43 -17.93 14.89 -6.90
CA THR A 43 -16.85 14.73 -7.90
C THR A 43 -17.31 14.01 -9.17
N GLY A 44 -18.49 13.37 -9.14
CA GLY A 44 -19.00 12.53 -10.22
C GLY A 44 -18.46 11.09 -10.21
N SER A 45 -17.57 10.73 -9.28
CA SER A 45 -17.02 9.36 -9.17
C SER A 45 -16.64 9.02 -7.73
N TYR A 46 -16.49 7.74 -7.42
CA TYR A 46 -15.79 7.28 -6.22
C TYR A 46 -14.54 6.56 -6.68
N GLN A 47 -13.38 7.01 -6.21
CA GLN A 47 -12.10 6.40 -6.57
C GLN A 47 -11.55 5.71 -5.33
N ALA A 48 -11.84 4.41 -5.23
CA ALA A 48 -11.15 3.55 -4.28
C ALA A 48 -9.63 3.70 -4.50
N PRO A 49 -8.82 3.67 -3.43
CA PRO A 49 -7.38 3.81 -3.53
C PRO A 49 -6.80 2.78 -4.51
N SER A 50 -6.40 3.27 -5.69
CA SER A 50 -5.87 2.42 -6.76
C SER A 50 -4.45 1.97 -6.39
N PRO A 51 -4.10 0.69 -6.59
CA PRO A 51 -2.75 0.20 -6.37
C PRO A 51 -1.71 0.98 -7.20
N ALA A 52 -2.08 1.49 -8.38
CA ALA A 52 -1.21 2.33 -9.20
C ALA A 52 -0.93 3.70 -8.55
N LYS A 53 -1.93 4.31 -7.92
CA LYS A 53 -1.79 5.60 -7.25
C LYS A 53 -0.90 5.48 -6.01
N ILE A 54 -1.12 4.43 -5.20
CA ILE A 54 -0.30 4.12 -4.03
C ILE A 54 1.16 3.86 -4.47
N TRP A 55 1.38 3.15 -5.57
CA TRP A 55 2.73 2.92 -6.10
C TRP A 55 3.43 4.22 -6.53
N ILE A 56 2.72 5.13 -7.22
CA ILE A 56 3.28 6.43 -7.61
C ILE A 56 3.62 7.28 -6.38
N GLU A 57 2.77 7.27 -5.36
CA GLU A 57 3.00 7.98 -4.10
C GLU A 57 4.20 7.41 -3.34
N ALA A 58 4.31 6.08 -3.26
CA ALA A 58 5.46 5.38 -2.70
C ALA A 58 6.76 5.77 -3.43
N ALA A 59 6.76 5.75 -4.76
CA ALA A 59 7.92 6.13 -5.58
C ALA A 59 8.34 7.59 -5.35
N ARG A 60 7.38 8.51 -5.19
CA ARG A 60 7.66 9.92 -4.88
C ARG A 60 8.25 10.12 -3.48
N ALA A 61 7.77 9.36 -2.49
CA ALA A 61 8.25 9.44 -1.10
C ALA A 61 9.66 8.89 -0.92
N PHE A 62 10.10 7.97 -1.78
CA PHE A 62 11.41 7.32 -1.66
C PHE A 62 12.60 8.28 -1.74
N GLN A 63 12.61 9.19 -2.72
CA GLN A 63 13.77 10.07 -2.96
C GLN A 63 14.10 11.01 -1.77
N PRO A 64 13.13 11.70 -1.15
CA PRO A 64 13.38 12.48 0.06
C PRO A 64 13.92 11.64 1.22
N LEU A 65 13.35 10.46 1.47
CA LEU A 65 13.76 9.57 2.55
C LEU A 65 15.17 9.00 2.33
N PHE A 66 15.48 8.62 1.09
CA PHE A 66 16.82 8.17 0.71
C PHE A 66 17.86 9.27 0.93
N ARG A 67 17.56 10.50 0.54
CA ARG A 67 18.45 11.65 0.79
C ARG A 67 18.63 11.93 2.27
N ALA A 68 17.56 11.88 3.06
CA ALA A 68 17.64 12.04 4.51
C ALA A 68 18.54 10.96 5.14
N ALA A 69 18.38 9.69 4.76
CA ALA A 69 19.24 8.62 5.22
C ALA A 69 20.73 8.84 4.83
N ARG A 70 20.98 9.36 3.62
CA ARG A 70 22.33 9.74 3.18
C ARG A 70 22.93 10.86 4.03
N THR A 71 22.14 11.88 4.39
CA THR A 71 22.61 12.97 5.27
C THR A 71 22.88 12.50 6.69
N LEU A 72 22.20 11.44 7.14
CA LEU A 72 22.44 10.80 8.44
C LEU A 72 23.67 9.90 8.45
N GLY A 73 24.42 9.82 7.35
CA GLY A 73 25.66 9.04 7.25
C GLY A 73 25.47 7.59 6.84
N CYS A 74 24.27 7.18 6.42
CA CYS A 74 24.06 5.84 5.87
C CYS A 74 24.80 5.69 4.53
N ASP A 75 25.44 4.54 4.32
CA ASP A 75 25.95 4.16 3.01
C ASP A 75 24.80 4.00 2.00
N LYS A 76 25.12 3.88 0.71
CA LYS A 76 24.09 3.87 -0.34
C LYS A 76 23.10 2.71 -0.19
N ASN A 77 23.56 1.54 0.24
CA ASN A 77 22.72 0.36 0.35
C ASN A 77 21.90 0.42 1.63
N ALA A 78 22.49 0.82 2.76
CA ALA A 78 21.74 1.07 3.98
C ALA A 78 20.69 2.17 3.82
N ALA A 79 21.02 3.26 3.10
CA ALA A 79 20.08 4.33 2.81
C ALA A 79 18.91 3.85 1.94
N ALA A 80 19.17 2.98 0.96
CA ALA A 80 18.12 2.41 0.10
C ALA A 80 17.19 1.47 0.89
N ILE A 81 17.74 0.63 1.77
CA ILE A 81 16.95 -0.24 2.65
C ILE A 81 16.11 0.59 3.63
N ALA A 82 16.72 1.56 4.30
CA ALA A 82 16.04 2.41 5.28
C ALA A 82 14.90 3.22 4.64
N ALA A 83 15.15 3.81 3.46
CA ALA A 83 14.12 4.51 2.71
C ALA A 83 13.00 3.57 2.26
N ASN A 84 13.33 2.36 1.78
CA ASN A 84 12.34 1.38 1.38
C ASN A 84 11.48 0.91 2.57
N GLN A 85 12.10 0.62 3.73
CA GLN A 85 11.38 0.23 4.96
C GLN A 85 10.45 1.34 5.44
N ALA A 86 10.90 2.60 5.38
CA ALA A 86 10.08 3.75 5.73
C ALA A 86 8.90 3.95 4.77
N VAL A 87 9.08 3.71 3.47
CA VAL A 87 7.97 3.73 2.51
C VAL A 87 7.02 2.56 2.71
N GLN A 88 7.56 1.36 2.99
CA GLN A 88 6.79 0.14 3.21
C GLN A 88 5.91 0.24 4.47
N SER A 89 6.36 0.89 5.54
CA SER A 89 5.54 1.03 6.75
C SER A 89 4.26 1.85 6.52
N VAL A 90 4.31 2.84 5.63
CA VAL A 90 3.17 3.72 5.32
C VAL A 90 2.31 3.17 4.19
N THR A 91 2.95 2.74 3.10
CA THR A 91 2.24 2.37 1.86
C THR A 91 1.98 0.87 1.74
N GLN A 92 2.60 0.06 2.61
CA GLN A 92 2.64 -1.41 2.51
C GLN A 92 3.26 -1.92 1.20
N ILE A 93 3.93 -1.05 0.44
CA ILE A 93 4.62 -1.39 -0.81
C ILE A 93 6.12 -1.48 -0.55
N ASN A 94 6.68 -2.66 -0.82
CA ASN A 94 8.12 -2.85 -0.93
C ASN A 94 8.57 -2.46 -2.35
N LEU A 95 9.14 -1.27 -2.49
CA LEU A 95 9.57 -0.74 -3.79
C LEU A 95 10.72 -1.55 -4.38
N LEU A 96 11.67 -2.00 -3.55
CA LEU A 96 12.82 -2.78 -4.02
C LEU A 96 12.38 -4.10 -4.66
N GLU A 97 11.50 -4.83 -3.97
CA GLU A 97 10.90 -6.07 -4.48
C GLU A 97 10.11 -5.81 -5.78
N LYS A 98 9.32 -4.73 -5.83
CA LYS A 98 8.55 -4.34 -7.02
C LYS A 98 9.42 -3.93 -8.22
N LEU A 99 10.65 -3.47 -7.98
CA LEU A 99 11.64 -3.14 -9.01
C LEU A 99 12.51 -4.35 -9.40
N GLY A 100 12.25 -5.54 -8.84
CA GLY A 100 13.02 -6.76 -9.11
C GLY A 100 14.36 -6.81 -8.38
N GLN A 101 14.61 -5.90 -7.44
CA GLN A 101 15.84 -5.83 -6.63
C GLN A 101 15.56 -6.45 -5.26
N THR A 102 15.78 -7.77 -5.13
CA THR A 102 15.63 -8.48 -3.86
C THR A 102 16.88 -8.42 -2.98
N HIS A 103 18.00 -8.02 -3.55
CA HIS A 103 19.29 -7.86 -2.90
C HIS A 103 20.00 -6.65 -3.51
N LEU A 104 20.61 -5.82 -2.66
CA LEU A 104 21.42 -4.71 -3.12
C LEU A 104 22.85 -5.21 -3.29
N GLU A 105 23.36 -5.22 -4.52
CA GLU A 105 24.76 -5.52 -4.77
C GLU A 105 25.62 -4.48 -4.04
N ALA A 106 26.52 -4.95 -3.17
CA ALA A 106 27.51 -4.09 -2.55
C ALA A 106 28.43 -3.56 -3.65
N ALA A 107 28.66 -2.24 -3.68
CA ALA A 107 29.66 -1.66 -4.56
C ALA A 107 31.03 -2.21 -4.15
N ASN A 108 31.51 -3.18 -4.92
CA ASN A 108 32.89 -3.62 -5.04
C ASN A 108 33.66 -3.72 -3.71
N GLN A 109 33.53 -4.86 -3.03
CA GLN A 109 34.60 -5.31 -2.14
C GLN A 109 35.75 -5.82 -3.03
N GLU A 110 36.44 -4.91 -3.71
CA GLU A 110 37.77 -5.18 -4.25
C GLU A 110 38.62 -5.58 -3.03
N ALA A 111 38.71 -6.89 -2.84
CA ALA A 111 39.45 -7.49 -1.76
C ALA A 111 40.91 -7.08 -1.93
N HIS A 112 41.31 -6.01 -1.25
CA HIS A 112 42.68 -5.79 -0.85
C HIS A 112 43.06 -6.90 0.13
N TYR A 113 43.21 -8.12 -0.39
CA TYR A 113 43.77 -9.25 0.30
C TYR A 113 45.28 -8.98 0.40
N PHE A 114 45.66 -8.17 1.37
CA PHE A 114 47.05 -8.08 1.78
C PHE A 114 47.40 -9.41 2.43
N THR A 115 48.01 -10.31 1.66
CA THR A 115 48.74 -11.45 2.21
C THR A 115 50.04 -10.92 2.80
N PRO A 116 50.30 -11.00 4.11
CA PRO A 116 51.60 -10.69 4.66
C PRO A 116 52.52 -11.90 4.42
N THR A 117 53.61 -11.71 3.67
CA THR A 117 54.82 -12.54 3.75
C THR A 117 55.63 -12.19 4.98
#